data_AF-A0A7C4PVK7-F1
#
_entry.id   AF-A0A7C4PVK7-F1
#
_cell.length_a   1.000
_cell.length_b   1.000
_cell.length_c   1.000
_cell.angle_alpha   90.00
_cell.angle_beta   90.00
_cell.angle_gamma   90.00
#
_symmetry.space_group_name_H-M   'P 1'
#
loop_
_entity.id
_entity.type
_entity.pdbx_description
1 polymer ?
#
loop_
_entity_poly.entity_id
_entity_poly.type
_entity_poly.pdbx_seq_one_letter_code
_entity_poly.pdbx_strand_id
1 'polypeptide(L)'
;MNMRLGLAMVMAALCAGCAGVSVQTIQRMGRAGDTEALLRVYAEAESDEVRLAVIEALSLHPADAAARDLLRREAAGAARADVRRVAMRALSGDLAAEATVVLIGGLADPFPEVREIARQTLSARGREAQPSLLGAAQQNPNPWVREAALRLALAAARRNADLRADAERAALEALRDESARVRAAAVEELERLAYPAARAPLNDMRFSDPDESVRALAERAVARLPRTEDSLPLLAVLPFRETGGTPPPGSRRLGEELAEYLTARLAAAGTCRVVDRSRMQEALAELQRAGIALYDGDAPNAPELGRFHLARQLVYGSLQRRGSAITLIVSRMDVSTLEIVPGSAVTVSGFVEDLEALQDELVRRFLATFR
;
A
#
# COMPACT_ATOMS: atom_id res chain seq x y z
N MET A 1 54.97 -22.07 2.19
CA MET A 1 54.99 -23.42 2.79
C MET A 1 53.59 -24.04 2.98
N ASN A 2 52.53 -23.52 2.33
CA ASN A 2 51.16 -24.06 2.42
C ASN A 2 50.78 -25.00 1.25
N MET A 3 51.46 -24.89 0.11
CA MET A 3 51.16 -25.68 -1.10
C MET A 3 51.51 -27.17 -0.97
N ARG A 4 52.50 -27.53 -0.14
CA ARG A 4 52.94 -28.93 0.04
C ARG A 4 52.07 -29.73 1.01
N LEU A 5 51.39 -29.09 1.96
CA LEU A 5 50.45 -29.76 2.86
C LEU A 5 49.12 -30.08 2.16
N GLY A 6 48.64 -29.20 1.28
CA GLY A 6 47.45 -29.48 0.45
C GLY A 6 47.66 -30.70 -0.45
N LEU A 7 48.78 -30.73 -1.18
CA LEU A 7 49.10 -31.82 -2.10
C LEU A 7 49.22 -33.20 -1.41
N ALA A 8 49.80 -33.26 -0.20
CA ALA A 8 49.93 -34.52 0.55
C ALA A 8 48.57 -35.01 1.10
N MET A 9 47.66 -34.10 1.48
CA MET A 9 46.32 -34.45 1.95
C MET A 9 45.42 -34.92 0.81
N VAL A 10 45.53 -34.26 -0.35
CA VAL A 10 44.91 -34.64 -1.62
C VAL A 10 45.37 -36.03 -2.04
N MET A 11 46.68 -36.32 -2.01
CA MET A 11 47.22 -37.64 -2.33
C MET A 11 46.74 -38.74 -1.36
N ALA A 12 46.55 -38.44 -0.07
CA ALA A 12 46.00 -39.41 0.88
C ALA A 12 44.51 -39.72 0.63
N ALA A 13 43.73 -38.72 0.19
CA ALA A 13 42.35 -38.92 -0.24
C ALA A 13 42.24 -39.60 -1.62
N LEU A 14 43.23 -39.41 -2.50
CA LEU A 14 43.33 -40.04 -3.82
C LEU A 14 43.79 -41.50 -3.79
N CYS A 15 44.60 -41.90 -2.81
CA CYS A 15 45.12 -43.27 -2.73
C CYS A 15 44.18 -44.26 -2.03
N ALA A 16 43.23 -43.79 -1.23
CA ALA A 16 42.16 -44.62 -0.68
C ALA A 16 40.88 -44.28 -1.45
N GLY A 17 40.41 -45.19 -2.30
CA GLY A 17 39.11 -45.01 -2.99
C GLY A 17 38.06 -44.49 -2.02
N CYS A 18 37.19 -43.59 -2.49
CA CYS A 18 36.40 -42.61 -1.75
C CYS A 18 35.49 -43.09 -0.59
N ALA A 19 35.55 -44.36 -0.20
CA ALA A 19 34.91 -44.97 0.95
C ALA A 19 35.45 -44.52 2.34
N GLY A 20 36.36 -43.54 2.41
CA GLY A 20 37.04 -43.19 3.68
C GLY A 20 37.35 -41.71 3.92
N VAL A 21 36.85 -40.78 3.09
CA VAL A 21 37.14 -39.35 3.30
C VAL A 21 36.34 -38.84 4.50
N SER A 22 37.03 -38.64 5.63
CA SER A 22 36.39 -38.14 6.84
C SER A 22 35.89 -36.69 6.70
N VAL A 23 34.81 -36.34 7.40
CA VAL A 23 34.31 -34.95 7.50
C VAL A 23 35.41 -33.98 7.95
N GLN A 24 36.32 -34.41 8.82
CA GLN A 24 37.45 -33.59 9.25
C GLN A 24 38.43 -33.28 8.11
N THR A 25 38.64 -34.23 7.18
CA THR A 25 39.46 -34.04 5.99
C THR A 25 38.82 -32.99 5.08
N ILE A 26 37.51 -33.11 4.84
CA ILE A 26 36.72 -32.17 4.02
C ILE A 26 36.78 -30.75 4.60
N GLN A 27 36.64 -30.61 5.93
CA GLN A 27 36.75 -29.32 6.60
C GLN A 27 38.15 -28.70 6.47
N ARG A 28 39.21 -29.51 6.52
CA ARG A 28 40.59 -29.02 6.31
C ARG A 28 40.82 -28.58 4.87
N MET A 29 40.33 -29.34 3.89
CA MET A 29 40.35 -28.98 2.47
C MET A 29 39.58 -27.68 2.22
N GLY A 30 38.40 -27.56 2.85
CA GLY A 30 37.63 -26.33 2.93
C GLY A 30 38.49 -25.17 3.42
N ARG A 31 39.07 -25.25 4.62
CA ARG A 31 39.94 -24.17 5.14
C ARG A 31 41.14 -23.83 4.25
N ALA A 32 41.66 -24.80 3.50
CA ALA A 32 42.77 -24.62 2.57
C ALA A 32 42.37 -23.99 1.23
N GLY A 33 41.06 -23.91 0.92
CA GLY A 33 40.56 -23.37 -0.35
C GLY A 33 40.71 -24.33 -1.53
N ASP A 34 40.73 -25.65 -1.28
CA ASP A 34 40.96 -26.66 -2.31
C ASP A 34 39.66 -27.06 -3.03
N THR A 35 39.12 -26.11 -3.81
CA THR A 35 37.82 -26.26 -4.47
C THR A 35 37.77 -27.44 -5.44
N GLU A 36 38.81 -27.64 -6.25
CA GLU A 36 38.83 -28.71 -7.25
C GLU A 36 38.77 -30.10 -6.59
N ALA A 37 39.55 -30.31 -5.53
CA ALA A 37 39.54 -31.57 -4.82
C ALA A 37 38.19 -31.80 -4.11
N LEU A 38 37.58 -30.75 -3.53
CA LEU A 38 36.24 -30.83 -2.95
C LEU A 38 35.18 -31.20 -3.99
N LEU A 39 35.22 -30.61 -5.19
CA LEU A 39 34.29 -30.94 -6.28
C LEU A 39 34.44 -32.38 -6.76
N ARG A 40 35.66 -32.93 -6.78
CA ARG A 40 35.89 -34.34 -7.10
C ARG A 40 35.30 -35.26 -6.03
N VAL A 41 35.55 -34.95 -4.74
CA VAL A 41 34.94 -35.68 -3.62
C VAL A 41 33.42 -35.63 -3.70
N TYR A 42 32.83 -34.49 -4.07
CA TYR A 42 31.39 -34.37 -4.26
C TYR A 42 30.85 -35.32 -5.36
N ALA A 43 31.52 -35.35 -6.51
CA ALA A 43 31.11 -36.14 -7.66
C ALA A 43 31.16 -37.66 -7.40
N GLU A 44 32.14 -38.09 -6.60
CA GLU A 44 32.36 -39.51 -6.27
C GLU A 44 31.66 -39.95 -4.97
N ALA A 45 31.07 -39.00 -4.22
CA ALA A 45 30.41 -39.31 -2.96
C ALA A 45 29.11 -40.11 -3.17
N GLU A 46 29.05 -41.28 -2.51
CA GLU A 46 27.84 -42.10 -2.38
C GLU A 46 26.98 -41.68 -1.18
N SER A 47 27.59 -41.10 -0.14
CA SER A 47 26.90 -40.65 1.07
C SER A 47 26.46 -39.19 0.98
N ASP A 48 25.18 -38.94 1.29
CA ASP A 48 24.62 -37.59 1.42
C ASP A 48 25.32 -36.77 2.52
N GLU A 49 25.87 -37.40 3.55
CA GLU A 49 26.60 -36.72 4.63
C GLU A 49 27.93 -36.16 4.14
N VAL A 50 28.61 -36.89 3.24
CA VAL A 50 29.84 -36.44 2.58
C VAL A 50 29.52 -35.28 1.64
N ARG A 51 28.43 -35.37 0.85
CA ARG A 51 27.97 -34.29 -0.02
C ARG A 51 27.65 -33.02 0.78
N LEU A 52 26.94 -33.17 1.91
CA LEU A 52 26.63 -32.05 2.79
C LEU A 52 27.90 -31.40 3.36
N ALA A 53 28.85 -32.20 3.86
CA ALA A 53 30.12 -31.69 4.37
C ALA A 53 30.92 -30.94 3.30
N VAL A 54 30.90 -31.42 2.05
CA VAL A 54 31.56 -30.72 0.94
C VAL A 54 30.87 -29.39 0.65
N ILE A 55 29.55 -29.35 0.60
CA ILE A 55 28.78 -28.11 0.39
C ILE A 55 29.10 -27.10 1.49
N GLU A 56 29.14 -27.53 2.76
CA GLU A 56 29.55 -26.69 3.89
C GLU A 56 30.98 -26.15 3.72
N ALA A 57 31.91 -27.00 3.29
CA ALA A 57 33.30 -26.60 3.06
C ALA A 57 33.44 -25.58 1.91
N LEU A 58 32.73 -25.80 0.80
CA LEU A 58 32.71 -24.88 -0.35
C LEU A 58 32.06 -23.54 0.00
N SER A 59 31.11 -23.53 0.94
CA SER A 59 30.46 -22.30 1.42
C SER A 59 31.43 -21.33 2.10
N LEU A 60 32.60 -21.79 2.55
CA LEU A 60 33.64 -20.94 3.14
C LEU A 60 34.42 -20.14 2.08
N HIS A 61 34.33 -20.51 0.79
CA HIS A 61 35.06 -19.89 -0.32
C HIS A 61 34.14 -19.50 -1.48
N PRO A 62 33.24 -18.53 -1.27
CA PRO A 62 32.22 -18.16 -2.25
C PRO A 62 32.77 -17.50 -3.53
N ALA A 63 34.08 -17.19 -3.61
CA ALA A 63 34.69 -16.55 -4.78
C ALA A 63 34.83 -17.50 -5.98
N ASP A 64 34.95 -18.81 -5.75
CA ASP A 64 35.16 -19.79 -6.83
C ASP A 64 33.88 -19.99 -7.66
N ALA A 65 34.00 -19.94 -8.99
CA ALA A 65 32.86 -20.04 -9.90
C ALA A 65 32.26 -21.45 -9.93
N ALA A 66 33.08 -22.50 -9.92
CA ALA A 66 32.63 -23.88 -9.96
C ALA A 66 31.95 -24.29 -8.65
N ALA A 67 32.46 -23.80 -7.51
CA ALA A 67 31.78 -23.93 -6.22
C ALA A 67 30.39 -23.27 -6.27
N ARG A 68 30.29 -22.02 -6.75
CA ARG A 68 29.02 -21.31 -6.84
C ARG A 68 28.02 -22.01 -7.75
N ASP A 69 28.47 -22.56 -8.88
CA ASP A 69 27.59 -23.30 -9.79
C ASP A 69 27.02 -24.55 -9.12
N LEU A 70 27.84 -25.32 -8.40
CA LEU A 70 27.35 -26.45 -7.60
C LEU A 70 26.33 -25.98 -6.55
N LEU A 71 26.68 -24.96 -5.75
CA LEU A 71 25.81 -24.42 -4.71
C LEU A 71 24.45 -23.96 -5.26
N ARG A 72 24.42 -23.30 -6.43
CA ARG A 72 23.17 -22.87 -7.08
C ARG A 72 22.30 -24.05 -7.49
N ARG A 73 22.89 -25.10 -8.09
CA ARG A 73 22.12 -26.31 -8.48
C ARG A 73 21.53 -27.00 -7.26
N GLU A 74 22.33 -27.19 -6.21
CA GLU A 74 21.88 -27.88 -5.00
C GLU A 74 20.82 -27.07 -4.26
N ALA A 75 20.98 -25.75 -4.15
CA ALA A 75 19.97 -24.87 -3.57
C ALA A 75 18.63 -24.93 -4.33
N ALA A 76 18.68 -25.05 -5.66
CA ALA A 76 17.48 -25.07 -6.50
C ALA A 76 16.73 -26.41 -6.51
N GLY A 77 17.42 -27.54 -6.32
CA GLY A 77 16.84 -28.84 -6.68
C GLY A 77 17.27 -30.05 -5.86
N ALA A 78 18.11 -29.91 -4.83
CA ALA A 78 18.50 -31.07 -4.02
C ALA A 78 17.26 -31.71 -3.37
N ALA A 79 17.16 -33.04 -3.37
CA ALA A 79 16.02 -33.75 -2.80
C ALA A 79 15.88 -33.48 -1.29
N ARG A 80 17.02 -33.42 -0.58
CA ARG A 80 17.05 -33.21 0.86
C ARG A 80 17.04 -31.72 1.21
N ALA A 81 16.22 -31.37 2.20
CA ALA A 81 16.06 -29.99 2.64
C ALA A 81 17.32 -29.42 3.33
N ASP A 82 18.10 -30.24 4.02
CA ASP A 82 19.34 -29.82 4.67
C ASP A 82 20.39 -29.36 3.65
N VAL A 83 20.54 -30.10 2.55
CA VAL A 83 21.39 -29.75 1.42
C VAL A 83 20.94 -28.42 0.80
N ARG A 84 19.65 -28.29 0.46
CA ARG A 84 19.10 -27.02 -0.06
C ARG A 84 19.33 -25.87 0.92
N ARG A 85 19.11 -26.09 2.22
CA ARG A 85 19.28 -25.09 3.29
C ARG A 85 20.72 -24.60 3.38
N VAL A 86 21.70 -25.50 3.38
CA VAL A 86 23.12 -25.12 3.46
C VAL A 86 23.54 -24.40 2.17
N ALA A 87 23.19 -24.94 1.02
CA ALA A 87 23.51 -24.33 -0.27
C ALA A 87 22.88 -22.92 -0.42
N MET A 88 21.62 -22.75 -0.03
CA MET A 88 20.92 -21.46 -0.05
C MET A 88 21.60 -20.43 0.88
N ARG A 89 22.05 -20.87 2.06
CA ARG A 89 22.80 -20.01 2.98
C ARG A 89 24.15 -19.60 2.40
N ALA A 90 24.83 -20.50 1.70
CA ALA A 90 26.10 -20.21 1.04
C ALA A 90 25.97 -19.09 -0.02
N LEU A 91 24.81 -19.01 -0.68
CA LEU A 91 24.50 -17.96 -1.64
C LEU A 91 24.29 -16.58 -1.00
N SER A 92 24.35 -16.43 0.32
CA SER A 92 24.08 -15.14 0.97
C SER A 92 25.02 -14.02 0.51
N GLY A 93 26.28 -14.36 0.20
CA GLY A 93 27.29 -13.42 -0.30
C GLY A 93 27.40 -13.34 -1.82
N ASP A 94 26.72 -14.19 -2.58
CA ASP A 94 26.84 -14.24 -4.05
C ASP A 94 25.84 -13.31 -4.73
N LEU A 95 26.23 -12.08 -5.02
CA LEU A 95 25.34 -11.06 -5.61
C LEU A 95 25.01 -11.30 -7.10
N ALA A 96 25.42 -12.43 -7.68
CA ALA A 96 25.07 -12.80 -9.04
C ALA A 96 23.55 -12.87 -9.26
N ALA A 97 23.09 -12.49 -10.45
CA ALA A 97 21.68 -12.51 -10.83
C ALA A 97 21.11 -13.94 -10.74
N GLU A 98 21.88 -14.93 -11.16
CA GLU A 98 21.54 -16.35 -11.10
C GLU A 98 21.29 -16.81 -9.66
N ALA A 99 22.12 -16.35 -8.71
CA ALA A 99 21.91 -16.63 -7.30
C ALA A 99 20.63 -15.97 -6.78
N THR A 100 20.30 -14.76 -7.25
CA THR A 100 19.03 -14.09 -6.92
C THR A 100 17.83 -14.90 -7.41
N VAL A 101 17.89 -15.45 -8.62
CA VAL A 101 16.83 -16.30 -9.18
C VAL A 101 16.62 -17.57 -8.35
N VAL A 102 17.70 -18.23 -7.93
CA VAL A 102 17.63 -19.42 -7.07
C VAL A 102 17.01 -19.09 -5.71
N LEU A 103 17.42 -17.97 -5.09
CA LEU A 103 16.84 -17.50 -3.84
C LEU A 103 15.34 -17.19 -3.97
N ILE A 104 14.93 -16.57 -5.07
CA ILE A 104 13.50 -16.31 -5.36
C ILE A 104 12.73 -17.62 -5.45
N GLY A 105 13.26 -18.65 -6.11
CA GLY A 105 12.66 -19.99 -6.13
C GLY A 105 12.51 -20.58 -4.73
N GLY A 106 13.49 -20.34 -3.86
CA GLY A 106 13.48 -20.75 -2.45
C GLY A 106 12.35 -20.16 -1.60
N LEU A 107 11.70 -19.08 -2.04
CA LEU A 107 10.56 -18.47 -1.32
C LEU A 107 9.33 -19.38 -1.24
N ALA A 108 9.23 -20.37 -2.12
CA ALA A 108 8.17 -21.38 -2.10
C ALA A 108 8.67 -22.79 -1.75
N ASP A 109 9.87 -22.90 -1.17
CA ASP A 109 10.38 -24.20 -0.72
C ASP A 109 9.40 -24.86 0.28
N PRO A 110 9.16 -26.19 0.20
CA PRO A 110 8.30 -26.87 1.17
C PRO A 110 8.75 -26.68 2.62
N PHE A 111 10.05 -26.51 2.87
CA PHE A 111 10.62 -26.43 4.21
C PHE A 111 10.71 -24.96 4.68
N PRO A 112 10.10 -24.63 5.85
CA PRO A 112 10.07 -23.27 6.37
C PRO A 112 11.44 -22.61 6.52
N GLU A 113 12.44 -23.38 6.95
CA GLU A 113 13.80 -22.87 7.17
C GLU A 113 14.47 -22.42 5.88
N VAL A 114 14.21 -23.11 4.75
CA VAL A 114 14.75 -22.72 3.44
C VAL A 114 14.10 -21.42 2.97
N ARG A 115 12.77 -21.30 3.10
CA ARG A 115 12.04 -20.07 2.78
C ARG A 115 12.56 -18.88 3.58
N GLU A 116 12.81 -19.08 4.87
CA GLU A 116 13.29 -18.01 5.74
C GLU A 116 14.71 -17.55 5.38
N ILE A 117 15.62 -18.48 5.04
CA ILE A 117 16.95 -18.12 4.54
C ILE A 117 16.84 -17.30 3.25
N ALA A 118 16.05 -17.76 2.28
CA ALA A 118 15.82 -17.03 1.03
C ALA A 118 15.30 -15.62 1.30
N ARG A 119 14.30 -15.48 2.18
CA ARG A 119 13.71 -14.20 2.57
C ARG A 119 14.74 -13.26 3.22
N GLN A 120 15.53 -13.77 4.17
CA GLN A 120 16.57 -12.99 4.87
C GLN A 120 17.66 -12.53 3.91
N THR A 121 18.14 -13.42 3.05
CA THR A 121 19.17 -13.10 2.07
C THR A 121 18.69 -12.08 1.04
N LEU A 122 17.51 -12.26 0.46
CA LEU A 122 16.93 -11.30 -0.49
C LEU A 122 16.68 -9.94 0.19
N SER A 123 16.23 -9.94 1.44
CA SER A 123 16.08 -8.71 2.23
C SER A 123 17.41 -7.98 2.46
N ALA A 124 18.49 -8.73 2.70
CA ALA A 124 19.82 -8.18 2.92
C ALA A 124 20.43 -7.58 1.65
N ARG A 125 20.16 -8.18 0.48
CA ARG A 125 20.56 -7.63 -0.84
C ARG A 125 19.87 -6.31 -1.17
N GLY A 126 18.68 -6.09 -0.62
CA GLY A 126 17.96 -4.81 -0.72
C GLY A 126 17.77 -4.37 -2.17
N ARG A 127 18.39 -3.24 -2.54
CA ARG A 127 18.29 -2.62 -3.87
C ARG A 127 18.67 -3.58 -5.00
N GLU A 128 19.70 -4.39 -4.82
CA GLU A 128 20.23 -5.27 -5.87
C GLU A 128 19.24 -6.38 -6.25
N ALA A 129 18.43 -6.84 -5.29
CA ALA A 129 17.41 -7.86 -5.55
C ALA A 129 16.13 -7.26 -6.18
N GLN A 130 15.93 -5.94 -6.13
CA GLN A 130 14.67 -5.30 -6.49
C GLN A 130 14.17 -5.65 -7.90
N PRO A 131 15.00 -5.56 -8.98
CA PRO A 131 14.52 -5.85 -10.32
C PRO A 131 14.04 -7.30 -10.47
N SER A 132 14.75 -8.25 -9.85
CA SER A 132 14.38 -9.67 -9.87
C SER A 132 13.13 -9.95 -9.03
N LEU A 133 12.99 -9.28 -7.88
CA LEU A 133 11.79 -9.41 -7.03
C LEU A 133 10.55 -8.87 -7.74
N LEU A 134 10.63 -7.70 -8.40
CA LEU A 134 9.51 -7.14 -9.14
C LEU A 134 9.14 -8.01 -10.35
N GLY A 135 10.14 -8.50 -11.10
CA GLY A 135 9.90 -9.45 -12.20
C GLY A 135 9.23 -10.74 -11.71
N ALA A 136 9.67 -11.29 -10.59
CA ALA A 136 9.06 -12.47 -9.99
C ALA A 136 7.64 -12.22 -9.47
N ALA A 137 7.38 -11.05 -8.87
CA ALA A 137 6.05 -10.66 -8.42
C ALA A 137 5.02 -10.63 -9.56
N GLN A 138 5.46 -10.26 -10.77
CA GLN A 138 4.60 -10.15 -11.94
C GLN A 138 4.47 -11.47 -12.72
N GLN A 139 5.58 -12.21 -12.90
CA GLN A 139 5.67 -13.25 -13.94
C GLN A 139 5.85 -14.66 -13.39
N ASN A 140 6.11 -14.84 -12.09
CA ASN A 140 6.38 -16.18 -11.57
C ASN A 140 5.11 -17.05 -11.63
N PRO A 141 5.18 -18.28 -12.15
CA PRO A 141 4.00 -19.15 -12.23
C PRO A 141 3.47 -19.57 -10.85
N ASN A 142 4.31 -19.56 -9.81
CA ASN A 142 3.92 -19.93 -8.47
C ASN A 142 3.39 -18.69 -7.69
N PRO A 143 2.11 -18.66 -7.28
CA PRO A 143 1.55 -17.52 -6.57
C PRO A 143 2.19 -17.29 -5.19
N TRP A 144 2.79 -18.30 -4.54
CA TRP A 144 3.53 -18.10 -3.29
C TRP A 144 4.81 -17.29 -3.51
N VAL A 145 5.49 -17.55 -4.64
CA VAL A 145 6.67 -16.76 -5.01
C VAL A 145 6.25 -15.34 -5.38
N ARG A 146 5.17 -15.17 -6.16
CA ARG A 146 4.65 -13.83 -6.51
C ARG A 146 4.34 -13.00 -5.27
N GLU A 147 3.60 -13.58 -4.33
CA GLU A 147 3.24 -12.95 -3.05
C GLU A 147 4.48 -12.56 -2.23
N ALA A 148 5.40 -13.51 -2.01
CA ALA A 148 6.60 -13.29 -1.21
C ALA A 148 7.53 -12.24 -1.85
N ALA A 149 7.70 -12.30 -3.17
CA ALA A 149 8.50 -11.34 -3.92
C ALA A 149 7.91 -9.93 -3.86
N LEU A 150 6.59 -9.78 -3.99
CA LEU A 150 5.88 -8.51 -3.85
C LEU A 150 6.11 -7.89 -2.46
N ARG A 151 5.91 -8.69 -1.39
CA ARG A 151 6.12 -8.21 -0.01
C ARG A 151 7.56 -7.79 0.25
N LEU A 152 8.54 -8.54 -0.28
CA LEU A 152 9.96 -8.21 -0.15
C LEU A 152 10.31 -6.92 -0.91
N ALA A 153 9.83 -6.77 -2.14
CA ALA A 153 10.06 -5.58 -2.95
C ALA A 153 9.48 -4.31 -2.28
N LEU A 154 8.28 -4.41 -1.71
CA LEU A 154 7.62 -3.32 -0.98
C LEU A 154 8.32 -3.04 0.37
N ALA A 155 8.93 -4.05 0.98
CA ALA A 155 9.80 -3.87 2.16
C ALA A 155 11.10 -3.16 1.87
N ALA A 156 11.75 -3.45 0.75
CA ALA A 156 12.89 -2.69 0.30
C ALA A 156 12.51 -1.23 0.00
N ALA A 157 11.37 -1.01 -0.68
CA ALA A 157 10.86 0.31 -1.04
C ALA A 157 10.53 1.22 0.16
N ARG A 158 10.03 0.67 1.27
CA ARG A 158 9.83 1.48 2.50
C ARG A 158 11.12 2.04 3.09
N ARG A 159 12.25 1.38 2.82
CA ARG A 159 13.58 1.80 3.30
C ARG A 159 14.34 2.62 2.27
N ASN A 160 13.90 2.63 1.02
CA ASN A 160 14.59 3.25 -0.11
C ASN A 160 13.58 4.01 -0.99
N ALA A 161 13.56 5.34 -0.86
CA ALA A 161 12.56 6.19 -1.51
C ALA A 161 12.55 6.09 -3.05
N ASP A 162 13.71 5.83 -3.65
CA ASP A 162 13.86 5.70 -5.10
C ASP A 162 13.28 4.39 -5.66
N LEU A 163 13.16 3.34 -4.84
CA LEU A 163 12.52 2.08 -5.25
C LEU A 163 10.99 2.15 -5.13
N ARG A 164 10.46 3.21 -4.52
CA ARG A 164 9.06 3.31 -4.13
C ARG A 164 8.11 3.37 -5.31
N ALA A 165 8.42 4.17 -6.32
CA ALA A 165 7.55 4.33 -7.48
C ALA A 165 7.32 3.01 -8.24
N ASP A 166 8.38 2.23 -8.45
CA ASP A 166 8.28 0.93 -9.14
C ASP A 166 7.53 -0.11 -8.29
N ALA A 167 7.78 -0.13 -6.97
CA ALA A 167 7.09 -1.04 -6.07
C ALA A 167 5.59 -0.71 -5.93
N GLU A 168 5.22 0.57 -5.86
CA GLU A 168 3.82 1.03 -5.83
C GLU A 168 3.08 0.64 -7.12
N ARG A 169 3.73 0.80 -8.28
CA ARG A 169 3.17 0.36 -9.57
C ARG A 169 2.93 -1.14 -9.60
N ALA A 170 3.92 -1.93 -9.20
CA ALA A 170 3.80 -3.38 -9.14
C ALA A 170 2.69 -3.83 -8.17
N ALA A 171 2.53 -3.14 -7.04
CA ALA A 171 1.43 -3.41 -6.10
C ALA A 171 0.06 -3.11 -6.71
N LEU A 172 -0.10 -2.00 -7.45
CA LEU A 172 -1.35 -1.70 -8.16
C LEU A 172 -1.67 -2.73 -9.25
N GLU A 173 -0.66 -3.22 -9.96
CA GLU A 173 -0.81 -4.29 -10.96
C GLU A 173 -1.24 -5.61 -10.28
N ALA A 174 -0.63 -5.94 -9.14
CA ALA A 174 -0.92 -7.15 -8.37
C ALA A 174 -2.36 -7.19 -7.81
N LEU A 175 -3.08 -6.05 -7.72
CA LEU A 175 -4.51 -6.04 -7.42
C LEU A 175 -5.36 -6.74 -8.50
N ARG A 176 -4.80 -6.99 -9.69
CA ARG A 176 -5.46 -7.69 -10.79
C ARG A 176 -4.93 -9.12 -11.00
N ASP A 177 -4.12 -9.63 -10.07
CA ASP A 177 -3.57 -10.98 -10.17
C ASP A 177 -4.68 -12.04 -10.12
N GLU A 178 -4.51 -13.14 -10.85
CA GLU A 178 -5.43 -14.28 -10.86
C GLU A 178 -5.61 -14.90 -9.45
N SER A 179 -4.57 -14.85 -8.63
CA SER A 179 -4.52 -15.46 -7.30
C SER A 179 -5.00 -14.49 -6.24
N ALA A 180 -6.06 -14.90 -5.51
CA ALA A 180 -6.59 -14.14 -4.37
C ALA A 180 -5.52 -13.84 -3.31
N ARG A 181 -4.54 -14.73 -3.13
CA ARG A 181 -3.41 -14.55 -2.20
C ARG A 181 -2.52 -13.38 -2.60
N VAL A 182 -2.23 -13.24 -3.90
CA VAL A 182 -1.39 -12.13 -4.41
C VAL A 182 -2.17 -10.82 -4.32
N ARG A 183 -3.46 -10.82 -4.69
CA ARG A 183 -4.34 -9.65 -4.53
C ARG A 183 -4.43 -9.21 -3.07
N ALA A 184 -4.66 -10.14 -2.14
CA ALA A 184 -4.69 -9.86 -0.69
C ALA A 184 -3.39 -9.22 -0.20
N ALA A 185 -2.23 -9.77 -0.58
CA ALA A 185 -0.94 -9.20 -0.22
C ALA A 185 -0.74 -7.80 -0.80
N ALA A 186 -1.20 -7.55 -2.04
CA ALA A 186 -1.17 -6.21 -2.62
C ALA A 186 -2.02 -5.23 -1.81
N VAL A 187 -3.24 -5.60 -1.38
CA VAL A 187 -4.08 -4.75 -0.52
C VAL A 187 -3.37 -4.41 0.79
N GLU A 188 -2.84 -5.41 1.48
CA GLU A 188 -2.16 -5.23 2.77
C GLU A 188 -0.93 -4.32 2.65
N GLU A 189 -0.13 -4.50 1.60
CA GLU A 189 1.08 -3.70 1.41
C GLU A 189 0.76 -2.27 0.98
N LEU A 190 -0.28 -2.05 0.17
CA LEU A 190 -0.77 -0.72 -0.19
C LEU A 190 -1.34 0.03 1.02
N GLU A 191 -2.11 -0.66 1.88
CA GLU A 191 -2.57 -0.14 3.18
C GLU A 191 -1.37 0.30 4.03
N ARG A 192 -0.36 -0.58 4.15
CA ARG A 192 0.83 -0.31 4.96
C ARG A 192 1.71 0.81 4.43
N LEU A 193 1.75 1.00 3.12
CA LEU A 193 2.42 2.14 2.49
C LEU A 193 1.66 3.46 2.65
N ALA A 194 0.41 3.40 3.12
CA ALA A 194 -0.54 4.50 3.09
C ALA A 194 -0.67 5.12 1.69
N TYR A 195 -0.62 4.29 0.63
CA TYR A 195 -0.54 4.78 -0.75
C TYR A 195 -1.90 5.34 -1.22
N PRO A 196 -2.06 6.67 -1.36
CA PRO A 196 -3.39 7.26 -1.54
C PRO A 196 -4.04 6.86 -2.87
N ALA A 197 -3.25 6.66 -3.93
CA ALA A 197 -3.75 6.28 -5.25
C ALA A 197 -4.34 4.86 -5.28
N ALA A 198 -4.07 4.02 -4.27
CA ALA A 198 -4.73 2.73 -4.13
C ALA A 198 -6.20 2.85 -3.71
N ARG A 199 -6.65 3.97 -3.17
CA ARG A 199 -7.99 4.10 -2.60
C ARG A 199 -9.09 3.81 -3.62
N ALA A 200 -8.98 4.35 -4.84
CA ALA A 200 -9.96 4.14 -5.91
C ALA A 200 -10.06 2.66 -6.33
N PRO A 201 -8.98 1.97 -6.75
CA PRO A 201 -9.07 0.56 -7.13
C PRO A 201 -9.51 -0.34 -5.97
N LEU A 202 -9.11 -0.05 -4.73
CA LEU A 202 -9.58 -0.81 -3.57
C LEU A 202 -11.08 -0.59 -3.28
N ASN A 203 -11.61 0.60 -3.54
CA ASN A 203 -13.03 0.90 -3.39
C ASN A 203 -13.90 0.15 -4.40
N ASP A 204 -13.39 -0.11 -5.60
CA ASP A 204 -14.08 -0.95 -6.59
C ASP A 204 -13.98 -2.43 -6.19
N MET A 205 -12.80 -2.86 -5.75
CA MET A 205 -12.52 -4.25 -5.41
C MET A 205 -13.32 -4.75 -4.21
N ARG A 206 -13.62 -3.90 -3.20
CA ARG A 206 -14.43 -4.32 -2.04
C ARG A 206 -15.83 -4.83 -2.42
N PHE A 207 -16.33 -4.47 -3.60
CA PHE A 207 -17.63 -4.94 -4.11
C PHE A 207 -17.50 -5.98 -5.22
N SER A 208 -16.40 -5.95 -5.98
CA SER A 208 -16.27 -6.72 -7.22
C SER A 208 -15.29 -7.90 -7.15
N ASP A 209 -14.41 -7.99 -6.14
CA ASP A 209 -13.48 -9.13 -6.05
C ASP A 209 -14.24 -10.44 -5.84
N PRO A 210 -13.89 -11.52 -6.56
CA PRO A 210 -14.53 -12.82 -6.37
C PRO A 210 -14.27 -13.41 -4.96
N ASP A 211 -13.13 -13.10 -4.34
CA ASP A 211 -12.74 -13.63 -3.04
C ASP A 211 -13.26 -12.75 -1.89
N GLU A 212 -14.00 -13.35 -0.97
CA GLU A 212 -14.59 -12.64 0.18
C GLU A 212 -13.55 -12.05 1.12
N SER A 213 -12.43 -12.73 1.33
CA SER A 213 -11.36 -12.25 2.20
C SER A 213 -10.69 -11.02 1.59
N VAL A 214 -10.51 -11.01 0.25
CA VAL A 214 -9.97 -9.86 -0.46
C VAL A 214 -10.94 -8.67 -0.40
N ARG A 215 -12.26 -8.90 -0.54
CA ARG A 215 -13.27 -7.84 -0.38
C ARG A 215 -13.20 -7.19 1.00
N ALA A 216 -13.14 -8.00 2.06
CA ALA A 216 -13.05 -7.51 3.44
C ALA A 216 -11.75 -6.74 3.71
N LEU A 217 -10.62 -7.21 3.17
CA LEU A 217 -9.34 -6.50 3.25
C LEU A 217 -9.41 -5.15 2.51
N ALA A 218 -10.02 -5.11 1.32
CA ALA A 218 -10.17 -3.89 0.54
C ALA A 218 -11.05 -2.87 1.27
N GLU A 219 -12.16 -3.29 1.87
CA GLU A 219 -13.01 -2.43 2.70
C GLU A 219 -12.22 -1.82 3.86
N ARG A 220 -11.48 -2.64 4.61
CA ARG A 220 -10.64 -2.17 5.72
C ARG A 220 -9.57 -1.19 5.25
N ALA A 221 -8.89 -1.50 4.15
CA ALA A 221 -7.85 -0.66 3.58
C ALA A 221 -8.41 0.69 3.13
N VAL A 222 -9.57 0.72 2.46
CA VAL A 222 -10.26 1.96 2.09
C VAL A 222 -10.64 2.79 3.31
N ALA A 223 -11.04 2.18 4.43
CA ALA A 223 -11.33 2.93 5.65
C ALA A 223 -10.08 3.62 6.24
N ARG A 224 -8.88 3.04 6.04
CA ARG A 224 -7.62 3.50 6.66
C ARG A 224 -6.74 4.34 5.76
N LEU A 225 -6.86 4.19 4.44
CA LEU A 225 -6.07 4.94 3.49
C LEU A 225 -6.44 6.43 3.51
N PRO A 226 -5.44 7.33 3.42
CA PRO A 226 -5.70 8.76 3.32
C PRO A 226 -6.56 9.08 2.11
N ARG A 227 -7.49 10.02 2.27
CA ARG A 227 -8.24 10.58 1.15
C ARG A 227 -7.31 11.56 0.42
N THR A 228 -7.18 11.42 -0.90
CA THR A 228 -6.53 12.46 -1.73
C THR A 228 -7.49 13.62 -1.89
N GLU A 229 -6.98 14.84 -2.10
CA GLU A 229 -7.82 16.01 -2.42
C GLU A 229 -8.79 15.72 -3.58
N ASP A 230 -8.35 15.00 -4.62
CA ASP A 230 -9.20 14.63 -5.75
C ASP A 230 -10.33 13.65 -5.40
N SER A 231 -10.20 12.91 -4.30
CA SER A 231 -11.24 12.03 -3.78
C SER A 231 -12.19 12.72 -2.78
N LEU A 232 -11.88 13.95 -2.36
CA LEU A 232 -12.74 14.71 -1.46
C LEU A 232 -13.95 15.27 -2.23
N PRO A 233 -15.16 15.27 -1.64
CA PRO A 233 -16.31 15.90 -2.26
C PRO A 233 -16.04 17.40 -2.44
N LEU A 234 -16.29 17.92 -3.65
CA LEU A 234 -16.25 19.35 -3.94
C LEU A 234 -17.62 19.96 -3.60
N LEU A 235 -17.63 20.81 -2.57
CA LEU A 235 -18.80 21.46 -2.02
C LEU A 235 -18.87 22.93 -2.44
N ALA A 236 -20.07 23.40 -2.72
CA ALA A 236 -20.37 24.83 -2.72
C ALA A 236 -21.35 25.15 -1.59
N VAL A 237 -21.07 26.20 -0.82
CA VAL A 237 -21.94 26.62 0.29
C VAL A 237 -22.84 27.75 -0.20
N LEU A 238 -24.15 27.50 -0.20
CA LEU A 238 -25.15 28.50 -0.53
C LEU A 238 -25.38 29.45 0.64
N PRO A 239 -25.76 30.72 0.38
CA PRO A 239 -26.29 31.60 1.41
C PRO A 239 -27.49 30.95 2.11
N PHE A 240 -27.48 30.94 3.44
CA PHE A 240 -28.56 30.33 4.22
C PHE A 240 -29.79 31.22 4.18
N ARG A 241 -30.98 30.61 4.08
CA ARG A 241 -32.22 31.38 4.13
C ARG A 241 -32.51 31.87 5.54
N GLU A 242 -32.92 33.12 5.68
CA GLU A 242 -33.44 33.63 6.93
C GLU A 242 -34.97 33.56 6.93
N THR A 243 -35.53 32.97 7.98
CA THR A 243 -36.97 32.81 8.17
C THR A 243 -37.35 33.30 9.57
N GLY A 244 -38.40 34.10 9.70
CA GLY A 244 -38.90 34.53 11.02
C GLY A 244 -38.64 35.99 11.46
N GLY A 245 -38.50 36.93 10.53
CA GLY A 245 -38.55 38.37 10.85
C GLY A 245 -37.85 39.21 9.79
N THR A 246 -38.34 40.43 9.56
CA THR A 246 -37.69 41.39 8.65
C THR A 246 -36.33 41.80 9.23
N PRO A 247 -35.21 41.58 8.53
CA PRO A 247 -33.91 42.00 9.02
C PRO A 247 -33.88 43.53 9.18
N PRO A 248 -33.24 44.07 10.23
CA PRO A 248 -33.10 45.51 10.39
C PRO A 248 -32.39 46.12 9.16
N PRO A 249 -32.80 47.31 8.69
CA PRO A 249 -32.10 47.96 7.59
C PRO A 249 -30.62 48.18 7.92
N GLY A 250 -29.72 47.67 7.07
CA GLY A 250 -28.27 47.77 7.25
C GLY A 250 -27.60 46.59 7.98
N SER A 251 -28.35 45.59 8.45
CA SER A 251 -27.73 44.35 8.94
C SER A 251 -27.15 43.55 7.79
N ARG A 252 -25.90 43.06 7.92
CA ARG A 252 -25.43 41.94 7.10
C ARG A 252 -26.43 40.80 7.24
N ARG A 253 -26.77 40.13 6.15
CA ARG A 253 -27.61 38.94 6.20
C ARG A 253 -26.84 37.87 6.96
N LEU A 254 -27.31 37.51 8.16
CA LEU A 254 -26.77 36.45 9.00
C LEU A 254 -26.60 35.14 8.22
N GLY A 255 -27.48 34.89 7.24
CA GLY A 255 -27.37 33.73 6.36
C GLY A 255 -26.16 33.75 5.42
N GLU A 256 -25.70 34.93 5.00
CA GLU A 256 -24.46 35.10 4.22
C GLU A 256 -23.25 34.95 5.14
N GLU A 257 -23.28 35.56 6.33
CA GLU A 257 -22.20 35.42 7.33
C GLU A 257 -22.00 33.97 7.78
N LEU A 258 -23.08 33.23 8.00
CA LEU A 258 -23.03 31.81 8.33
C LEU A 258 -22.44 30.97 7.20
N ALA A 259 -22.80 31.28 5.94
CA ALA A 259 -22.23 30.59 4.79
C ALA A 259 -20.72 30.88 4.67
N GLU A 260 -20.29 32.11 4.91
CA GLU A 260 -18.87 32.50 4.94
C GLU A 260 -18.11 31.77 6.05
N TYR A 261 -18.67 31.76 7.27
CA TYR A 261 -18.10 31.06 8.40
C TYR A 261 -17.93 29.56 8.12
N LEU A 262 -19.00 28.91 7.65
CA LEU A 262 -18.99 27.49 7.34
C LEU A 262 -18.00 27.17 6.21
N THR A 263 -17.94 27.99 5.16
CA THR A 263 -16.98 27.85 4.06
C THR A 263 -15.54 27.86 4.57
N ALA A 264 -15.18 28.85 5.41
CA ALA A 264 -13.84 28.98 5.97
C ALA A 264 -13.48 27.77 6.85
N ARG A 265 -14.41 27.33 7.70
CA ARG A 265 -14.18 26.18 8.60
C ARG A 265 -14.10 24.85 7.85
N LEU A 266 -14.91 24.65 6.82
CA LEU A 266 -14.85 23.46 5.96
C LEU A 266 -13.54 23.41 5.16
N ALA A 267 -13.10 24.53 4.60
CA ALA A 267 -11.82 24.62 3.89
C ALA A 267 -10.63 24.29 4.80
N ALA A 268 -10.67 24.74 6.07
CA ALA A 268 -9.64 24.44 7.06
C ALA A 268 -9.64 22.98 7.57
N ALA A 269 -10.77 22.27 7.47
CA ALA A 269 -10.92 20.93 8.04
C ALA A 269 -10.28 19.80 7.21
N GLY A 270 -10.04 20.02 5.91
CA GLY A 270 -9.43 19.02 5.01
C GLY A 270 -10.30 17.79 4.71
N THR A 271 -11.57 17.77 5.13
CA THR A 271 -12.51 16.66 4.89
C THR A 271 -13.27 16.75 3.56
N CYS A 272 -13.20 17.91 2.91
CA CYS A 272 -13.89 18.24 1.68
C CYS A 272 -13.14 19.35 0.95
N ARG A 273 -13.32 19.45 -0.37
CA ARG A 273 -12.91 20.64 -1.12
C ARG A 273 -14.06 21.62 -1.14
N VAL A 274 -13.76 22.91 -1.06
CA VAL A 274 -14.80 23.95 -1.10
C VAL A 274 -14.52 24.87 -2.28
N VAL A 275 -15.56 25.23 -3.02
CA VAL A 275 -15.48 26.20 -4.12
C VAL A 275 -15.04 27.55 -3.57
N ASP A 276 -14.13 28.21 -4.27
CA ASP A 276 -13.64 29.54 -3.91
C ASP A 276 -14.79 30.56 -3.79
N ARG A 277 -14.67 31.46 -2.82
CA ARG A 277 -15.67 32.51 -2.55
C ARG A 277 -15.97 33.36 -3.79
N SER A 278 -14.96 33.75 -4.55
CA SER A 278 -15.12 34.65 -5.71
C SER A 278 -15.88 33.93 -6.82
N ARG A 279 -15.51 32.68 -7.11
CA ARG A 279 -16.22 31.82 -8.08
C ARG A 279 -17.66 31.56 -7.67
N MET A 280 -17.89 31.36 -6.37
CA MET A 280 -19.24 31.21 -5.83
C MET A 280 -20.08 32.47 -6.06
N GLN A 281 -19.54 33.65 -5.75
CA GLN A 281 -20.23 34.93 -5.96
C GLN A 281 -20.52 35.21 -7.43
N GLU A 282 -19.58 34.90 -8.33
CA GLU A 282 -19.76 35.04 -9.78
C GLU A 282 -20.91 34.17 -10.29
N ALA A 283 -20.96 32.89 -9.89
CA ALA A 283 -22.02 31.98 -10.29
C ALA A 283 -23.39 32.37 -9.71
N LEU A 284 -23.43 32.82 -8.45
CA LEU A 284 -24.67 33.34 -7.85
C LEU A 284 -25.17 34.61 -8.56
N ALA A 285 -24.25 35.52 -8.91
CA ALA A 285 -24.60 36.72 -9.67
C ALA A 285 -25.11 36.39 -11.07
N GLU A 286 -24.60 35.33 -11.70
CA GLU A 286 -25.08 34.85 -12.99
C GLU A 286 -26.50 34.27 -12.89
N LEU A 287 -26.76 33.43 -11.88
CA LEU A 287 -28.12 32.92 -11.60
C LEU A 287 -29.11 34.05 -11.33
N GLN A 288 -28.72 35.05 -10.54
CA GLN A 288 -29.56 36.23 -10.28
C GLN A 288 -29.84 37.03 -11.55
N ARG A 289 -28.83 37.24 -12.40
CA ARG A 289 -29.00 37.91 -13.71
C ARG A 289 -29.93 37.13 -14.64
N ALA A 290 -29.92 35.81 -14.54
CA ALA A 290 -30.84 34.93 -15.26
C ALA A 290 -32.26 34.86 -14.65
N GLY A 291 -32.51 35.58 -13.55
CA GLY A 291 -33.81 35.57 -12.85
C GLY A 291 -34.08 34.28 -12.07
N ILE A 292 -33.06 33.46 -11.83
CA ILE A 292 -33.18 32.19 -11.13
C ILE A 292 -33.14 32.43 -9.62
N ALA A 293 -34.22 32.10 -8.93
CA ALA A 293 -34.26 32.08 -7.48
C ALA A 293 -33.51 30.84 -6.95
N LEU A 294 -32.66 31.03 -5.94
CA LEU A 294 -31.93 29.93 -5.28
C LEU A 294 -32.85 28.97 -4.51
N TYR A 295 -34.02 29.46 -4.11
CA TYR A 295 -34.97 28.74 -3.29
C TYR A 295 -36.37 28.89 -3.87
N ASP A 296 -37.11 27.79 -3.89
CA ASP A 296 -38.55 27.74 -4.18
C ASP A 296 -39.30 27.41 -2.89
N GLY A 297 -39.99 28.41 -2.34
CA GLY A 297 -40.52 28.33 -0.98
C GLY A 297 -39.41 28.05 0.03
N ASP A 298 -39.54 26.94 0.77
CA ASP A 298 -38.58 26.52 1.82
C ASP A 298 -37.51 25.52 1.35
N ALA A 299 -37.59 25.07 0.09
CA ALA A 299 -36.63 24.15 -0.50
C ALA A 299 -35.66 24.89 -1.43
N PRO A 300 -34.41 24.41 -1.59
CA PRO A 300 -33.55 24.85 -2.68
C PRO A 300 -34.26 24.58 -4.02
N ASN A 301 -34.12 25.51 -4.97
CA ASN A 301 -34.72 25.39 -6.31
C ASN A 301 -33.96 24.33 -7.14
N ALA A 302 -34.20 23.06 -6.80
CA ALA A 302 -33.43 21.92 -7.27
C ALA A 302 -33.32 21.85 -8.82
N PRO A 303 -34.38 22.03 -9.62
CA PRO A 303 -34.27 21.96 -11.09
C PRO A 303 -33.31 22.99 -11.69
N GLU A 304 -33.33 24.21 -11.18
CA GLU A 304 -32.46 25.29 -11.67
C GLU A 304 -31.04 25.19 -11.07
N LEU A 305 -30.90 24.70 -9.83
CA LEU A 305 -29.61 24.44 -9.18
C LEU A 305 -28.86 23.24 -9.77
N GLY A 306 -29.52 22.35 -10.52
CA GLY A 306 -28.84 21.33 -11.32
C GLY A 306 -27.90 21.90 -12.40
N ARG A 307 -28.08 23.17 -12.78
CA ARG A 307 -27.15 23.90 -13.69
C ARG A 307 -25.90 24.39 -12.97
N PHE A 308 -25.81 24.22 -11.66
CA PHE A 308 -24.70 24.70 -10.84
C PHE A 308 -23.49 23.74 -10.93
N HIS A 309 -22.69 23.87 -11.99
CA HIS A 309 -21.60 22.94 -12.29
C HIS A 309 -20.30 23.18 -11.50
N LEU A 310 -20.25 24.16 -10.60
CA LEU A 310 -19.04 24.47 -9.83
C LEU A 310 -18.72 23.43 -8.74
N ALA A 311 -19.68 22.63 -8.33
CA ALA A 311 -19.54 21.66 -7.25
C ALA A 311 -20.26 20.35 -7.57
N ARG A 312 -19.85 19.27 -6.88
CA ARG A 312 -20.57 17.98 -6.91
C ARG A 312 -21.71 17.97 -5.90
N GLN A 313 -21.53 18.68 -4.78
CA GLN A 313 -22.52 18.77 -3.72
C GLN A 313 -22.76 20.23 -3.33
N LEU A 314 -24.01 20.56 -3.01
CA LEU A 314 -24.40 21.85 -2.44
C LEU A 314 -24.64 21.71 -0.95
N VAL A 315 -24.06 22.63 -0.18
CA VAL A 315 -24.40 22.84 1.23
C VAL A 315 -25.42 23.97 1.28
N TYR A 316 -26.57 23.71 1.87
CA TYR A 316 -27.65 24.68 1.98
C TYR A 316 -28.35 24.55 3.32
N GLY A 317 -29.15 25.55 3.68
CA GLY A 317 -29.75 25.57 4.99
C GLY A 317 -30.65 26.77 5.25
N SER A 318 -31.19 26.79 6.45
CA SER A 318 -32.00 27.90 6.93
C SER A 318 -31.65 28.27 8.36
N LEU A 319 -31.89 29.54 8.66
CA LEU A 319 -31.77 30.17 9.95
C LEU A 319 -33.17 30.66 10.33
N GLN A 320 -33.73 30.07 11.38
CA GLN A 320 -35.03 30.44 11.92
C GLN A 320 -34.85 31.26 13.19
N ARG A 321 -35.37 32.48 13.21
CA ARG A 321 -35.35 33.34 14.40
C ARG A 321 -36.75 33.48 14.99
N ARG A 322 -36.88 33.28 16.30
CA ARG A 322 -38.10 33.53 17.07
C ARG A 322 -37.72 34.26 18.36
N GLY A 323 -37.83 35.59 18.34
CA GLY A 323 -37.34 36.43 19.45
C GLY A 323 -35.82 36.33 19.60
N SER A 324 -35.37 35.88 20.78
CA SER A 324 -33.96 35.58 21.08
C SER A 324 -33.56 34.15 20.72
N ALA A 325 -34.50 33.26 20.42
CA ALA A 325 -34.19 31.90 20.01
C ALA A 325 -33.82 31.85 18.52
N ILE A 326 -32.77 31.08 18.20
CA ILE A 326 -32.29 30.85 16.85
C ILE A 326 -32.11 29.35 16.60
N THR A 327 -32.50 28.89 15.41
CA THR A 327 -32.31 27.51 14.96
C THR A 327 -31.60 27.50 13.62
N LEU A 328 -30.48 26.79 13.56
CA LEU A 328 -29.65 26.60 12.37
C LEU A 328 -29.91 25.19 11.83
N ILE A 329 -30.25 25.11 10.55
CA ILE A 329 -30.43 23.85 9.83
C ILE A 329 -29.48 23.88 8.65
N VAL A 330 -28.66 22.84 8.50
CA VAL A 330 -27.76 22.65 7.36
C VAL A 330 -27.92 21.24 6.79
N SER A 331 -27.84 21.10 5.48
CA SER A 331 -27.90 19.80 4.79
C SER A 331 -27.02 19.81 3.54
N ARG A 332 -26.77 18.62 2.97
CA ARG A 332 -26.08 18.45 1.69
C ARG A 332 -27.01 17.87 0.64
N MET A 333 -26.88 18.37 -0.59
CA MET A 333 -27.56 17.86 -1.78
C MET A 333 -26.53 17.46 -2.82
N ASP A 334 -26.76 16.37 -3.54
CA ASP A 334 -25.97 16.00 -4.71
C ASP A 334 -26.50 16.74 -5.95
N VAL A 335 -25.62 17.43 -6.68
CA VAL A 335 -26.01 18.30 -7.82
C VAL A 335 -26.55 17.49 -9.00
N SER A 336 -26.07 16.25 -9.18
CA SER A 336 -26.44 15.42 -10.32
C SER A 336 -27.79 14.72 -10.14
N THR A 337 -28.10 14.31 -8.92
CA THR A 337 -29.34 13.61 -8.58
C THR A 337 -30.42 14.55 -8.01
N LEU A 338 -30.01 15.71 -7.50
CA LEU A 338 -30.85 16.65 -6.76
C LEU A 338 -31.43 16.07 -5.47
N GLU A 339 -30.89 14.95 -4.99
CA GLU A 339 -31.29 14.30 -3.76
C GLU A 339 -30.48 14.80 -2.56
N ILE A 340 -31.12 14.81 -1.39
CA ILE A 340 -30.44 15.08 -0.12
C ILE A 340 -29.51 13.90 0.18
N VAL A 341 -28.24 14.20 0.49
CA VAL A 341 -27.28 13.18 0.91
C VAL A 341 -27.78 12.56 2.22
N PRO A 342 -28.04 11.24 2.29
CA PRO A 342 -28.57 10.60 3.49
C PRO A 342 -27.69 10.87 4.72
N GLY A 343 -28.33 11.22 5.84
CA GLY A 343 -27.63 11.49 7.11
C GLY A 343 -26.82 12.81 7.15
N SER A 344 -26.91 13.66 6.13
CA SER A 344 -26.18 14.93 6.08
C SER A 344 -26.86 16.09 6.82
N ALA A 345 -28.15 15.97 7.14
CA ALA A 345 -28.91 17.02 7.79
C ALA A 345 -28.51 17.17 9.26
N VAL A 346 -28.20 18.41 9.66
CA VAL A 346 -27.83 18.77 11.03
C VAL A 346 -28.67 19.97 11.48
N THR A 347 -29.17 19.90 12.70
CA THR A 347 -29.92 20.98 13.35
C THR A 347 -29.30 21.34 14.69
N VAL A 348 -29.13 22.64 14.94
CA VAL A 348 -28.65 23.20 16.20
C VAL A 348 -29.55 24.36 16.58
N SER A 349 -30.00 24.41 17.83
CA SER A 349 -30.89 25.46 18.35
C SER A 349 -30.30 26.05 19.63
N GLY A 350 -30.50 27.35 19.85
CA GLY A 350 -30.06 28.06 21.04
C GLY A 350 -30.49 29.52 21.02
N PHE A 351 -29.71 30.39 21.65
CA PHE A 351 -29.99 31.82 21.72
C PHE A 351 -29.05 32.63 20.81
N VAL A 352 -29.54 33.77 20.31
CA VAL A 352 -28.77 34.68 19.44
C VAL A 352 -27.51 35.20 20.14
N GLU A 353 -27.55 35.34 21.47
CA GLU A 353 -26.39 35.75 22.30
C GLU A 353 -25.23 34.75 22.23
N ASP A 354 -25.52 33.47 21.98
CA ASP A 354 -24.55 32.38 21.91
C ASP A 354 -24.21 31.98 20.46
N LEU A 355 -24.45 32.86 19.48
CA LEU A 355 -24.39 32.54 18.05
C LEU A 355 -23.06 31.88 17.64
N GLU A 356 -21.92 32.40 18.12
CA GLU A 356 -20.60 31.84 17.81
C GLU A 356 -20.46 30.38 18.29
N ALA A 357 -20.92 30.10 19.51
CA ALA A 357 -20.90 28.75 20.06
C ALA A 357 -21.82 27.80 19.28
N LEU A 358 -22.99 28.29 18.84
CA LEU A 358 -23.91 27.53 17.98
C LEU A 358 -23.31 27.25 16.60
N GLN A 359 -22.58 28.20 16.03
CA GLN A 359 -21.86 28.02 14.76
C GLN A 359 -20.76 26.95 14.87
N ASP A 360 -19.98 26.97 15.96
CA ASP A 360 -18.98 25.94 16.22
C ASP A 360 -19.58 24.55 16.43
N GLU A 361 -20.70 24.47 17.17
CA GLU A 361 -21.47 23.24 17.33
C GLU A 361 -21.97 22.69 16.00
N LEU A 362 -22.54 23.56 15.16
CA LEU A 362 -23.03 23.23 13.83
C LEU A 362 -21.91 22.66 12.97
N VAL A 363 -20.77 23.36 12.87
CA VAL A 363 -19.60 22.93 12.10
C VAL A 363 -19.12 21.57 12.56
N ARG A 364 -18.98 21.36 13.87
CA ARG A 364 -18.47 20.10 14.43
C ARG A 364 -19.39 18.93 14.12
N ARG A 365 -20.70 19.10 14.30
CA ARG A 365 -21.70 18.07 13.94
C ARG A 365 -21.76 17.83 12.44
N PHE A 366 -21.69 18.89 11.64
CA PHE A 366 -21.74 18.79 10.19
C PHE A 366 -20.52 18.05 9.62
N LEU A 367 -19.31 18.33 10.11
CA LEU A 367 -18.09 17.61 9.76
C LEU A 367 -18.14 16.12 10.12
N ALA A 368 -18.85 15.75 11.20
CA ALA A 368 -19.03 14.35 11.56
C ALA A 368 -19.86 13.56 10.53
N THR A 369 -20.66 14.23 9.69
CA THR A 369 -21.46 13.57 8.63
C THR A 369 -20.64 13.12 7.41
N PHE A 370 -19.34 13.46 7.34
CA PHE A 370 -18.45 13.09 6.23
C PHE A 370 -17.68 11.78 6.47
N ARG A 371 -17.84 11.18 7.65
CA ARG A 371 -17.12 9.99 8.10
C ARG A 371 -17.62 8.73 7.42
#